data_AF-A0A482V828-F1
#
_entry.id   AF-A0A482V828-F1
#
_cell.length_a   1.000
_cell.length_b   1.000
_cell.length_c   1.000
_cell.angle_alpha   90.00
_cell.angle_beta   90.00
_cell.angle_gamma   90.00
#
_symmetry.space_group_name_H-M   'P 1'
#
loop_
_entity.id
_entity.type
_entity.pdbx_description
1 polymer ?
#
loop_
_entity_poly.entity_id
_entity_poly.type
_entity_poly.pdbx_seq_one_letter_code
_entity_poly.pdbx_strand_id
1 'polypeptide(L)' 'MPFDGCCPDCKLPGDDCPLVWGQCSHCFHMHCIVKWLQSQPVNQQCPMCRQSWKFNNK' A
#
# COMPACT_ATOMS: atom_id res chain seq x y z
N MET A 1 0.54 -16.04 1.14
CA MET A 1 0.50 -14.63 1.60
C MET A 1 0.80 -13.76 0.39
N PRO A 2 -0.12 -12.91 -0.09
CA PRO A 2 -0.01 -12.28 -1.40
C PRO A 2 0.74 -10.93 -1.40
N PHE A 3 1.52 -10.64 -0.36
CA PHE A 3 2.21 -9.34 -0.20
C PHE A 3 3.73 -9.42 -0.44
N ASP A 4 4.31 -10.63 -0.50
CA ASP A 4 5.74 -10.90 -0.79
C ASP A 4 6.02 -11.15 -2.29
N GLY A 5 5.00 -11.12 -3.14
CA GLY A 5 5.14 -11.37 -4.58
C GLY A 5 5.14 -10.09 -5.40
N CYS A 6 5.76 -10.15 -6.60
CA CYS A 6 5.49 -9.19 -7.66
C CYS A 6 3.97 -9.03 -7.80
N CYS A 7 3.49 -7.78 -7.75
CA CYS A 7 2.08 -7.47 -7.89
C CYS A 7 1.55 -8.09 -9.21
N PRO A 8 0.43 -8.84 -9.20
CA PRO A 8 -0.11 -9.46 -10.41
C PRO A 8 -0.58 -8.45 -11.48
N ASP A 9 -0.71 -7.18 -11.13
CA ASP A 9 -1.04 -6.07 -12.05
C ASP A 9 0.21 -5.40 -12.66
N CYS A 10 1.42 -5.67 -12.16
CA CYS A 10 2.65 -5.10 -12.71
C CYS A 10 3.13 -5.92 -13.91
N LYS A 11 2.85 -5.46 -15.14
CA LYS A 11 3.27 -6.10 -16.39
C LYS A 11 4.79 -6.15 -16.62
N LEU A 12 5.57 -5.29 -15.96
CA LEU A 12 7.01 -5.21 -16.10
C LEU A 12 7.67 -5.12 -14.71
N PRO A 13 8.61 -6.03 -14.36
CA PRO A 13 9.42 -5.90 -13.16
C PRO A 13 10.46 -4.79 -13.41
N GLY A 14 10.20 -3.57 -12.95
CA GLY A 14 11.17 -2.49 -13.10
C GLY A 14 10.69 -1.08 -12.75
N ASP A 15 9.53 -0.65 -13.26
CA ASP A 15 9.25 0.80 -13.36
C ASP A 15 8.16 1.37 -12.44
N ASP A 16 7.12 0.61 -12.07
CA ASP A 16 5.89 1.25 -11.54
C ASP A 16 5.43 0.81 -10.13
N CYS A 17 6.29 0.18 -9.32
CA CYS A 17 5.86 -0.27 -7.99
C CYS A 17 6.70 0.30 -6.84
N PRO A 18 6.65 1.62 -6.59
CA PRO A 18 7.31 2.19 -5.42
C PRO A 18 6.69 1.64 -4.14
N LEU A 19 7.55 1.28 -3.19
CA LEU A 19 7.14 0.98 -1.83
C LEU A 19 6.86 2.29 -1.10
N VAL A 20 5.71 2.36 -0.46
CA VAL A 20 5.30 3.50 0.35
C VAL A 20 5.15 3.07 1.80
N TRP A 21 5.56 3.95 2.70
CA TRP A 21 5.50 3.71 4.13
C TRP A 21 4.35 4.50 4.73
N GLY A 22 3.62 3.87 5.64
CA GLY A 22 2.68 4.57 6.50
C GLY A 22 3.40 5.20 7.68
N GLN A 23 2.82 6.24 8.28
CA GLN A 23 3.26 6.76 9.58
C GLN A 23 3.23 5.68 10.69
N CYS A 24 2.41 4.64 10.50
CA CYS A 24 2.34 3.46 11.35
C CYS A 24 3.47 2.43 11.09
N SER A 25 4.56 2.83 10.44
CA SER A 25 5.74 2.01 10.09
C SER A 25 5.48 0.76 9.25
N HIS A 26 4.29 0.61 8.67
CA HIS A 26 4.00 -0.48 7.73
C HIS A 26 4.32 -0.03 6.31
N CYS A 27 4.97 -0.89 5.54
CA CYS A 27 5.26 -0.66 4.12
C CYS A 27 4.31 -1.47 3.25
N PHE A 28 3.89 -0.87 2.14
CA PHE A 28 3.08 -1.53 1.13
C PHE A 28 3.51 -1.03 -0.25
N HIS A 29 3.26 -1.82 -1.28
CA HIS A 29 3.30 -1.33 -2.65
C HIS A 29 2.28 -0.21 -2.85
N MET A 30 2.65 0.87 -3.54
CA MET A 30 1.78 2.02 -3.80
C MET A 30 0.43 1.60 -4.39
N HIS A 31 0.41 0.74 -5.41
CA HIS A 31 -0.84 0.24 -6.00
C HIS A 31 -1.71 -0.54 -5.02
N CYS A 32 -1.11 -1.39 -4.19
CA CYS A 32 -1.84 -2.21 -3.22
C CYS A 32 -2.51 -1.35 -2.16
N ILE A 33 -1.78 -0.36 -1.61
CA ILE A 33 -2.36 0.52 -0.60
C ILE A 33 -3.35 1.51 -1.20
N VAL A 34 -3.10 2.06 -2.39
CA VAL A 34 -4.05 2.94 -3.06
C VAL A 34 -5.36 2.20 -3.35
N LYS A 35 -5.30 0.98 -3.88
CA LYS A 35 -6.49 0.13 -4.11
C LYS A 35 -7.26 -0.16 -2.82
N TRP A 36 -6.53 -0.40 -1.72
CA TRP A 36 -7.13 -0.59 -0.40
C TRP A 36 -7.82 0.67 0.14
N LEU A 37 -7.21 1.84 -0.01
CA LEU A 37 -7.80 3.11 0.39
C LEU A 37 -9.01 3.47 -0.47
N GLN A 38 -8.97 3.14 -1.76
CA GLN A 38 -10.09 3.33 -2.69
C GLN A 38 -11.27 2.41 -2.36
N SER A 39 -11.03 1.19 -1.85
CA SER A 39 -12.13 0.31 -1.41
C SER A 39 -12.78 0.78 -0.10
N GLN A 40 -12.11 1.64 0.67
CA GLN A 40 -12.60 2.19 1.94
C GLN A 40 -12.49 3.73 1.98
N PRO A 41 -13.28 4.44 1.15
CA PRO A 41 -13.18 5.90 1.03
C PRO A 41 -13.55 6.65 2.32
N VAL A 42 -14.39 6.05 3.17
CA VAL A 42 -14.83 6.66 4.44
C VAL A 42 -13.80 6.46 5.56
N ASN A 43 -13.18 5.27 5.63
CA ASN A 43 -12.26 4.88 6.70
C ASN A 43 -10.93 4.38 6.13
N GLN A 44 -10.10 5.33 5.69
CA GLN A 44 -8.75 5.05 5.23
C GLN A 44 -7.87 4.58 6.39
N GLN A 45 -7.64 3.26 6.48
CA GLN A 45 -6.91 2.62 7.58
C GLN A 45 -5.80 1.73 7.04
N CYS A 46 -4.74 1.56 7.84
CA CYS A 46 -3.68 0.61 7.57
C CYS A 46 -4.23 -0.83 7.58
N PRO A 47 -3.96 -1.66 6.55
CA PRO A 47 -4.39 -3.06 6.52
C PRO A 47 -3.93 -3.90 7.72
N MET A 48 -2.77 -3.56 8.29
CA MET A 48 -2.12 -4.36 9.35
C MET A 48 -2.52 -3.92 10.75
N CYS A 49 -2.46 -2.61 11.04
CA CYS A 49 -2.71 -2.09 12.39
C CYS A 49 -4.06 -1.35 12.55
N ARG A 50 -4.83 -1.19 11.47
CA ARG A 50 -6.11 -0.45 11.44
C ARG A 50 -6.06 1.01 11.88
N GLN A 51 -4.88 1.56 12.14
CA GLN A 51 -4.70 2.99 12.39
C GLN A 51 -5.00 3.79 11.11
N SER A 52 -5.45 5.04 11.25
CA SER A 52 -5.70 5.92 10.11
C SER A 52 -4.46 5.98 9.20
N TRP A 53 -4.63 5.62 7.93
CA TRP A 53 -3.53 5.57 6.98
C TRP A 53 -3.07 7.00 6.66
N LYS A 54 -1.77 7.23 6.82
CA LYS A 54 -1.10 8.48 6.44
C LYS A 54 0.21 8.12 5.78
N PHE A 55 0.42 8.59 4.55
CA PHE A 55 1.69 8.40 3.85
C PHE A 55 2.81 9.09 4.63
N ASN A 56 3.90 8.36 4.83
CA ASN A 56 5.13 8.88 5.41
C ASN A 56 5.98 9.48 4.29
N ASN A 57 6.18 10.79 4.32
CA ASN A 57 6.91 11.55 3.29
C ASN A 57 8.36 11.85 3.73
N LYS A 58 8.98 10.91 4.43
CA LYS A 58 10.38 11.01 4.87
C LYS A 58 11.31 10.42 3.84
#